data_AF-A0A5C7PYD9-F1
#
_entry.id   AF-A0A5C7PYD9-F1
#
_cell.length_a   1.000
_cell.length_b   1.000
_cell.length_c   1.000
_cell.angle_alpha   90.00
_cell.angle_beta   90.00
_cell.angle_gamma   90.00
#
_symmetry.space_group_name_H-M   'P 1'
#
loop_
_entity.id
_entity.type
_entity.pdbx_description
1 polymer ?
#
loop_
_entity_poly.entity_id
_entity_poly.type
_entity_poly.pdbx_seq_one_letter_code
_entity_poly.pdbx_strand_id
1 'polypeptide(L)'
;MTALTDSIRKAIHSHLTAKPMPEKRVRTRHIIGTASKKRRERLRWPFHSDALGVNPEQCEQAEAAARANGVPVEFDRETGAAIITGPDQYQKLAKASGMKTGRDGYEIPGVATGRQEAKNREARRRLIQELAAYPADYDP
;
A
#
# COMPACT_ATOMS: atom_id res chain seq x y z
N MET A 1 -22.30 -62.11 16.10
CA MET A 1 -21.63 -61.16 15.19
C MET A 1 -22.54 -60.94 14.00
N THR A 2 -23.24 -59.81 13.93
CA THR A 2 -24.19 -59.50 12.86
C THR A 2 -23.43 -59.12 11.59
N ALA A 3 -23.58 -59.92 10.53
CA ALA A 3 -22.95 -59.64 9.24
C ALA A 3 -23.55 -58.36 8.65
N LEU A 4 -22.70 -57.38 8.32
CA LEU A 4 -23.11 -56.15 7.63
C LEU A 4 -23.75 -56.51 6.30
N THR A 5 -25.01 -56.12 6.13
CA THR A 5 -25.78 -56.32 4.90
C THR A 5 -25.14 -55.56 3.74
N ASP A 6 -25.27 -56.10 2.52
CA ASP A 6 -24.65 -55.52 1.32
C ASP A 6 -25.12 -54.09 1.03
N SER A 7 -26.34 -53.73 1.46
CA SER A 7 -26.86 -52.36 1.34
C SER A 7 -26.05 -51.38 2.18
N ILE A 8 -25.64 -51.76 3.40
CA ILE A 8 -24.83 -50.93 4.27
C ILE A 8 -23.42 -50.77 3.70
N ARG A 9 -22.83 -51.86 3.17
CA ARG A 9 -21.51 -51.79 2.52
C ARG A 9 -21.51 -50.88 1.30
N LYS A 10 -22.55 -50.95 0.44
CA LYS A 10 -22.68 -50.06 -0.72
C LYS A 10 -22.89 -48.59 -0.32
N ALA A 11 -23.67 -48.32 0.73
CA ALA A 11 -23.87 -46.97 1.24
C ALA A 11 -22.56 -46.35 1.75
N ILE A 12 -21.78 -47.11 2.53
CA ILE A 12 -20.48 -46.66 3.05
C ILE A 12 -19.51 -46.40 1.89
N HIS A 13 -19.42 -47.31 0.92
CA HIS A 13 -18.54 -47.14 -0.24
C HIS A 13 -18.91 -45.91 -1.08
N SER A 14 -20.20 -45.64 -1.27
CA SER A 14 -20.69 -44.43 -1.96
C SER A 14 -20.20 -43.15 -1.27
N HIS A 15 -20.26 -43.10 0.07
CA HIS A 15 -19.79 -41.94 0.82
C HIS A 15 -18.28 -41.78 0.81
N LEU A 16 -17.51 -42.88 0.81
CA LEU A 16 -16.05 -42.83 0.79
C LEU A 16 -15.47 -42.51 -0.60
N THR A 17 -16.19 -42.83 -1.68
CA THR A 17 -15.73 -42.61 -3.06
C THR A 17 -16.37 -41.40 -3.75
N ALA A 18 -17.25 -40.69 -3.05
CA ALA A 18 -17.77 -39.41 -3.52
C ALA A 18 -16.58 -38.44 -3.68
N LYS A 19 -16.28 -38.10 -4.95
CA LYS A 19 -15.26 -37.08 -5.25
C LYS A 19 -15.65 -35.81 -4.51
N PRO A 20 -14.74 -35.18 -3.74
CA PRO A 20 -15.05 -33.94 -3.06
C PRO A 20 -15.56 -32.96 -4.12
N MET A 21 -16.79 -32.46 -3.92
CA MET A 21 -17.30 -31.42 -4.82
C MET A 21 -16.26 -30.32 -4.84
N PRO A 22 -15.81 -29.84 -6.02
CA PRO A 22 -14.93 -28.70 -6.07
C PRO A 22 -15.69 -27.59 -5.35
N GLU A 23 -15.19 -27.17 -4.19
CA GLU A 23 -15.75 -26.03 -3.47
C GLU A 23 -15.98 -24.95 -4.52
N LYS A 24 -17.23 -24.46 -4.62
CA LYS A 24 -17.52 -23.30 -5.46
C LYS A 24 -16.46 -22.30 -5.07
N ARG A 25 -15.49 -22.07 -5.95
CA ARG A 25 -14.46 -21.03 -5.79
C ARG A 25 -15.26 -19.75 -5.74
N VAL A 26 -15.68 -19.36 -4.54
CA VAL A 26 -16.11 -18.02 -4.26
C VAL A 26 -14.89 -17.24 -4.69
N ARG A 27 -15.00 -16.55 -5.82
CA ARG A 27 -14.03 -15.54 -6.18
C ARG A 27 -14.16 -14.50 -5.08
N THR A 28 -13.49 -14.74 -3.96
CA THR A 28 -13.08 -13.71 -3.04
C THR A 28 -12.21 -12.84 -3.93
N ARG A 29 -12.84 -11.86 -4.58
CA ARG A 29 -12.13 -10.67 -5.01
C ARG A 29 -11.30 -10.34 -3.80
N HIS A 30 -9.99 -10.45 -3.91
CA HIS A 30 -9.12 -9.84 -2.94
C HIS A 30 -9.57 -8.38 -2.93
N ILE A 31 -10.38 -8.01 -1.94
CA ILE A 31 -10.73 -6.63 -1.69
C ILE A 31 -9.41 -6.06 -1.15
N ILE A 32 -8.54 -5.67 -2.09
CA ILE A 32 -7.44 -4.76 -1.86
C ILE A 32 -8.10 -3.45 -1.42
N GLY A 33 -8.55 -3.40 -0.18
CA GLY A 33 -9.48 -2.39 0.31
C GLY A 33 -9.91 -2.60 1.76
N THR A 34 -9.90 -3.83 2.29
CA THR A 34 -10.24 -4.09 3.71
C THR A 34 -9.02 -4.18 4.64
N ALA A 35 -7.82 -4.46 4.10
CA ALA A 35 -6.58 -4.41 4.89
C ALA A 35 -6.24 -3.00 5.41
N SER A 36 -6.77 -1.95 4.75
CA SER A 36 -6.55 -0.56 5.15
C SER A 36 -7.24 -0.21 6.48
N LYS A 37 -8.44 -0.77 6.76
CA LYS A 37 -9.15 -0.49 8.02
C LYS A 37 -8.52 -1.19 9.22
N LYS A 38 -8.13 -2.47 9.10
CA LYS A 38 -7.49 -3.21 10.21
C LYS A 38 -6.06 -2.77 10.54
N ARG A 39 -5.30 -2.19 9.58
CA ARG A 39 -3.98 -1.59 9.90
C ARG A 39 -4.10 -0.27 10.66
N ARG A 40 -5.16 0.51 10.43
CA ARG A 40 -5.39 1.78 11.15
C ARG A 40 -5.67 1.57 12.64
N GLU A 41 -6.23 0.42 13.03
CA GLU A 41 -6.54 0.08 14.43
C GLU A 41 -5.33 -0.35 15.28
N ARG A 42 -4.15 -0.63 14.67
CA ARG A 42 -3.00 -1.17 15.42
C ARG A 42 -1.94 -0.16 15.85
N LEU A 43 -2.01 1.08 15.36
CA LEU A 43 -1.15 2.14 15.87
C LEU A 43 -1.83 2.71 17.13
N ARG A 44 -1.40 2.24 18.30
CA ARG A 44 -1.71 2.92 19.56
C ARG A 44 -0.97 4.24 19.53
N TRP A 45 -1.72 5.32 19.41
CA TRP A 45 -1.20 6.68 19.47
C TRP A 45 -1.06 7.11 20.93
N PRO A 46 -0.04 7.89 21.30
CA PRO A 46 1.09 8.30 20.47
C PRO A 46 2.10 7.16 20.20
N PHE A 47 2.83 7.23 19.09
CA PHE A 47 3.90 6.28 18.78
C PHE A 47 5.17 6.99 18.26
N HIS A 48 6.32 6.35 18.43
CA HIS A 48 7.62 6.85 17.98
C HIS A 48 7.91 6.35 16.55
N SER A 49 8.18 7.27 15.63
CA SER A 49 8.40 6.97 14.22
C SER A 49 9.85 7.16 13.83
N ASP A 50 10.63 6.08 13.84
CA ASP A 50 12.04 6.09 13.39
C ASP A 50 12.17 6.54 11.93
N ALA A 51 11.20 6.21 11.08
CA ALA A 51 11.20 6.59 9.66
C ALA A 51 11.08 8.10 9.42
N LEU A 52 10.62 8.86 10.42
CA LEU A 52 10.56 10.32 10.40
C LEU A 52 11.51 10.93 11.43
N GLY A 53 12.45 10.14 11.96
CA GLY A 53 13.40 10.60 12.96
C GLY A 53 14.44 11.55 12.38
N VAL A 54 15.01 12.38 13.24
CA VAL A 54 16.11 13.30 12.96
C VAL A 54 17.29 12.97 13.87
N ASN A 55 18.46 13.55 13.63
CA ASN A 55 19.57 13.43 14.58
C ASN A 55 19.15 14.08 15.92
N PRO A 56 19.33 13.40 17.08
CA PRO A 56 19.06 13.95 18.42
C PRO A 56 19.49 15.41 18.65
N GLU A 57 20.65 15.79 18.13
CA GLU A 57 21.20 17.15 18.27
C GLU A 57 20.41 18.21 17.47
N GLN A 58 19.66 17.78 16.45
CA GLN A 58 18.90 18.64 15.54
C GLN A 58 17.40 18.69 15.87
N CYS A 59 16.96 18.02 16.94
CA CYS A 59 15.56 17.96 17.31
C CYS A 59 14.93 19.36 17.47
N GLU A 60 15.59 20.32 18.12
CA GLU A 60 15.05 21.69 18.27
C GLU A 60 14.83 22.40 16.93
N GLN A 61 15.79 22.25 16.03
CA GLN A 61 15.73 22.87 14.70
C GLN A 61 14.62 22.22 13.86
N ALA A 62 14.49 20.90 13.94
CA ALA A 62 13.44 20.15 13.27
C ALA A 62 12.05 20.50 13.80
N GLU A 63 11.88 20.64 15.11
CA GLU A 63 10.62 21.09 15.75
C GLU A 63 10.25 22.50 15.30
N ALA A 64 11.21 23.43 15.27
CA ALA A 64 10.99 24.80 14.82
C ALA A 64 10.58 24.83 13.33
N ALA A 65 11.26 24.06 12.48
CA ALA A 65 10.93 23.96 11.05
C ALA A 65 9.55 23.31 10.82
N ALA A 66 9.22 22.25 11.56
CA ALA A 66 7.91 21.60 11.49
C ALA A 66 6.79 22.55 11.94
N ARG A 67 7.02 23.29 13.04
CA ARG A 67 6.08 24.30 13.55
C ARG A 67 5.88 25.46 12.57
N ALA A 68 6.93 25.93 11.91
CA ALA A 68 6.85 26.95 10.85
C ALA A 68 5.99 26.48 9.66
N ASN A 69 5.93 25.17 9.41
CA ASN A 69 5.08 24.54 8.39
C ASN A 69 3.68 24.14 8.93
N GLY A 70 3.30 24.57 10.13
CA GLY A 70 1.99 24.30 10.73
C GLY A 70 1.82 22.85 11.22
N VAL A 71 2.93 22.16 11.50
CA VAL A 71 2.93 20.79 12.04
C VAL A 71 3.59 20.82 13.43
N PRO A 72 2.81 20.98 14.51
CA PRO A 72 3.36 20.85 15.84
C PRO A 72 3.72 19.38 16.05
N VAL A 73 4.99 19.04 16.14
CA VAL A 73 5.49 17.69 16.46
C VAL A 73 6.62 17.82 17.46
N GLU A 74 6.79 16.79 18.29
CA GLU A 74 7.89 16.66 19.24
C GLU A 74 8.79 15.51 18.81
N PHE A 75 10.07 15.63 19.11
CA PHE A 75 11.04 14.56 18.88
C PHE A 75 11.61 14.10 20.21
N ASP A 76 11.78 12.79 20.35
CA ASP A 76 12.54 12.23 21.45
C ASP A 76 14.01 12.67 21.33
N ARG A 77 14.55 13.27 22.39
CA ARG A 77 15.91 13.84 22.40
C ARG A 77 16.99 12.79 22.60
N GLU A 78 16.63 11.58 23.01
CA GLU A 78 17.58 10.48 23.13
C GLU A 78 17.71 9.71 21.82
N THR A 79 16.57 9.38 21.20
CA THR A 79 16.53 8.55 19.99
C THR A 79 16.44 9.35 18.69
N GLY A 80 15.98 10.60 18.76
CA GLY A 80 15.67 11.41 17.58
C GLY A 80 14.36 11.03 16.90
N ALA A 81 13.59 10.08 17.44
CA ALA A 81 12.35 9.60 16.84
C ALA A 81 11.22 10.63 16.95
N ALA A 82 10.45 10.80 15.88
CA ALA A 82 9.30 11.70 15.87
C ALA A 82 8.14 11.10 16.69
N ILE A 83 7.61 11.85 17.66
CA ILE A 83 6.47 11.45 18.48
C ILE A 83 5.19 11.86 17.77
N ILE A 84 4.49 10.87 17.21
CA ILE A 84 3.29 11.12 16.44
C ILE A 84 2.07 10.75 17.28
N THR A 85 1.13 11.69 17.40
CA THR A 85 -0.12 11.60 18.17
C THR A 85 -1.33 11.22 17.32
N GLY A 86 -1.22 11.32 15.99
CA GLY A 86 -2.31 10.95 15.10
C GLY A 86 -1.91 10.79 13.62
N PRO A 87 -2.76 10.14 12.82
CA PRO A 87 -2.48 9.86 11.41
C PRO A 87 -2.38 11.13 10.57
N ASP A 88 -3.10 12.19 10.92
CA ASP A 88 -3.04 13.46 10.20
C ASP A 88 -1.72 14.18 10.45
N GLN A 89 -1.21 14.14 11.68
CA GLN A 89 0.09 14.69 12.03
C GLN A 89 1.22 13.94 11.30
N TYR A 90 1.15 12.59 11.26
CA TYR A 90 2.08 11.77 10.47
C TYR A 90 2.13 12.22 9.00
N GLN A 91 0.95 12.37 8.39
CA GLN A 91 0.85 12.73 6.98
C GLN A 91 1.31 14.15 6.69
N LYS A 92 1.05 15.10 7.60
CA LYS A 92 1.52 16.48 7.47
C LYS A 92 3.03 16.56 7.64
N LEU A 93 3.61 15.87 8.62
CA LEU A 93 5.05 15.81 8.82
C LEU A 93 5.76 15.18 7.63
N ALA A 94 5.29 14.02 7.17
CA ALA A 94 5.85 13.34 5.98
C ALA A 94 5.73 14.18 4.69
N LYS A 95 4.76 15.10 4.62
CA LYS A 95 4.63 16.03 3.51
C LYS A 95 5.61 17.20 3.66
N ALA A 96 5.74 17.76 4.86
CA ALA A 96 6.67 18.85 5.16
C ALA A 96 8.14 18.41 4.99
N SER A 97 8.45 17.15 5.33
CA SER A 97 9.77 16.55 5.13
C SER A 97 10.02 16.02 3.72
N GLY A 98 9.09 16.24 2.77
CA GLY A 98 9.27 15.82 1.37
C GLY A 98 9.05 14.34 1.07
N MET A 99 9.14 13.47 2.09
CA MET A 99 9.04 12.01 2.01
C MET A 99 7.76 11.49 1.33
N LYS A 100 6.63 12.19 1.46
CA LYS A 100 5.34 11.77 0.87
C LYS A 100 5.24 12.06 -0.63
N THR A 101 6.04 12.99 -1.15
CA THR A 101 5.86 13.47 -2.53
C THR A 101 6.61 12.67 -3.59
N GLY A 102 7.47 11.72 -3.18
CA GLY A 102 8.36 11.02 -4.11
C GLY A 102 9.33 11.96 -4.83
N ARG A 103 9.40 13.23 -4.39
CA ARG A 103 10.35 14.23 -4.86
C ARG A 103 11.73 14.00 -4.25
N ASP A 104 11.75 13.54 -3.00
CA ASP A 104 12.97 13.40 -2.18
C ASP A 104 13.27 11.95 -1.79
N GLY A 105 12.70 10.97 -2.50
CA GLY A 105 13.10 9.57 -2.37
C GLY A 105 14.45 9.35 -3.04
N TYR A 106 15.49 9.99 -2.51
CA TYR A 106 16.79 10.23 -3.14
C TYR A 106 16.64 10.96 -4.47
N GLU A 107 17.06 12.23 -4.53
CA GLU A 107 17.33 12.91 -5.81
C GLU A 107 18.47 12.18 -6.53
N ILE A 108 18.20 11.02 -7.11
CA ILE A 108 19.10 10.36 -8.04
C ILE A 108 18.85 11.05 -9.38
N PRO A 109 19.78 11.89 -9.86
CA PRO A 109 19.62 12.52 -11.17
C PRO A 109 19.43 11.42 -12.23
N GLY A 110 18.31 11.48 -12.95
CA GLY A 110 17.98 10.53 -14.03
C GLY A 110 16.86 9.52 -13.72
N VAL A 111 16.34 9.45 -12.48
CA VAL A 111 15.23 8.54 -12.15
C VAL A 111 13.90 9.29 -12.18
N ALA A 112 13.00 8.89 -13.08
CA ALA A 112 11.67 9.48 -13.17
C ALA A 112 10.87 9.20 -11.89
N THR A 113 10.34 10.24 -11.25
CA THR A 113 9.43 10.06 -10.12
C THR A 113 8.16 9.31 -10.58
N GLY A 114 7.49 8.58 -9.67
CA GLY A 114 6.24 7.87 -10.01
C GLY A 114 5.13 8.77 -10.59
N ARG A 115 5.18 10.09 -10.32
CA ARG A 115 4.32 11.09 -10.97
C ARG A 115 4.73 11.39 -12.40
N GLN A 116 6.04 11.46 -12.69
CA GLN A 116 6.55 11.55 -14.07
C GLN A 116 6.16 10.29 -14.86
N GLU A 117 6.30 9.10 -14.28
CA GLU A 117 5.92 7.85 -14.94
C GLU A 117 4.43 7.80 -15.30
N ALA A 118 3.55 8.27 -14.39
CA ALA A 118 2.12 8.36 -14.66
C ALA A 118 1.81 9.32 -15.83
N LYS A 119 2.43 10.52 -15.84
CA LYS A 119 2.29 11.47 -16.95
C LYS A 119 2.84 10.90 -18.26
N ASN A 120 3.98 10.24 -18.23
CA ASN A 120 4.60 9.62 -19.40
C ASN A 120 3.74 8.48 -19.96
N ARG A 121 3.05 7.72 -19.10
CA ARG A 121 2.11 6.68 -19.51
C ARG A 121 0.87 7.24 -20.19
N GLU A 122 0.32 8.35 -19.69
CA GLU A 122 -0.79 9.04 -20.36
C GLU A 122 -0.37 9.65 -21.71
N ALA A 123 0.81 10.27 -21.76
CA ALA A 123 1.36 10.81 -23.01
C ALA A 123 1.56 9.72 -24.06
N ARG A 124 2.14 8.57 -23.68
CA ARG A 124 2.28 7.41 -24.58
C ARG A 124 0.94 6.88 -25.06
N ARG A 125 -0.07 6.82 -24.18
CA ARG A 125 -1.42 6.39 -24.57
C ARG A 125 -2.04 7.31 -25.60
N ARG A 126 -1.93 8.63 -25.41
CA ARG A 126 -2.42 9.61 -26.41
C ARG A 126 -1.71 9.44 -27.74
N LEU A 127 -0.38 9.29 -27.74
CA LEU A 127 0.41 9.16 -28.96
C LEU A 127 0.09 7.87 -29.72
N ILE A 128 -0.14 6.75 -29.02
CA ILE A 128 -0.60 5.49 -29.64
C ILE A 128 -2.01 5.66 -30.21
N GLN A 129 -2.90 6.36 -29.51
CA GLN A 129 -4.27 6.59 -29.96
C GLN A 129 -4.33 7.53 -31.17
N GLU A 130 -3.42 8.50 -31.23
CA GLU A 130 -3.24 9.41 -32.37
C GLU A 130 -2.64 8.68 -33.58
N LEU A 131 -1.60 7.86 -33.40
CA LEU A 131 -1.05 6.99 -34.45
C LEU A 131 -2.07 5.98 -34.98
N ALA A 132 -2.91 5.42 -34.12
CA ALA A 132 -3.98 4.52 -34.52
C ALA A 132 -5.15 5.23 -35.24
N ALA A 133 -5.25 6.56 -35.11
CA ALA A 133 -6.24 7.38 -35.79
C ALA A 133 -5.76 7.86 -37.18
N TYR A 134 -4.48 7.70 -37.51
CA TYR A 134 -3.98 7.91 -38.87
C TYR A 134 -4.33 6.70 -39.75
N PRO A 135 -5.09 6.88 -40.85
CA PRO A 135 -5.33 5.81 -41.81
C PRO A 135 -4.00 5.39 -42.47
N ALA A 136 -3.85 4.09 -42.74
CA ALA A 136 -2.61 3.47 -43.25
C ALA A 136 -2.23 3.90 -44.69
N ASP A 137 -3.03 4.78 -45.28
CA ASP A 137 -3.06 5.19 -46.67
C ASP A 137 -2.59 6.65 -46.87
N TYR A 138 -1.95 7.24 -45.85
CA TYR A 138 -1.24 8.52 -45.99
C TYR A 138 0.13 8.31 -46.66
N ASP A 139 0.19 8.55 -47.96
CA ASP A 139 1.42 8.68 -48.76
C ASP A 139 1.85 10.17 -48.70
N PRO A 140 3.04 10.52 -48.13
CA PRO A 140 3.45 11.90 -47.86
C PRO A 140 3.75 12.75 -49.10
#